data_AF-A0A417VMP2-F1
#
_entry.id   AF-A0A417VMP2-F1
#
_cell.length_a   1.000
_cell.length_b   1.000
_cell.length_c   1.000
_cell.angle_alpha   90.00
_cell.angle_beta   90.00
_cell.angle_gamma   90.00
#
_symmetry.space_group_name_H-M   'P 1'
#
loop_
_entity.id
_entity.type
_entity.pdbx_description
1 polymer ?
#
loop_
_entity_poly.entity_id
_entity_poly.type
_entity_poly.pdbx_seq_one_letter_code
_entity_poly.pdbx_strand_id
1 'polypeptide(L)'
;MKQLLATFEVEGKRFSVFGAYSLETIKFDEKDFAYPEFYDLSSTTILDGKPKNYKPSGSTFDGRSYDITDMISGFISDQMFGEKVYKKIYLEDKLTDLVDQYRKNTVAVKGNDIATYILYGHNLDLYKLEIVTTEYMYYSADDSILMFNAKDCQLISDNYFAEIGLWDSMEAIKVGKEKILWGNLPME
;
A
#
# COMPACT_ATOMS: atom_id res chain seq x y z
N MET A 1 -10.81 25.85 8.93
CA MET A 1 -9.74 25.09 9.61
C MET A 1 -9.73 23.71 8.98
N LYS A 2 -8.59 23.24 8.45
CA LYS A 2 -8.52 21.93 7.78
C LYS A 2 -8.68 20.81 8.82
N GLN A 3 -9.38 19.74 8.47
CA GLN A 3 -9.59 18.59 9.35
C GLN A 3 -8.29 17.78 9.46
N LEU A 4 -8.00 17.24 10.64
CA LEU A 4 -6.90 16.27 10.82
C LEU A 4 -7.35 14.92 10.24
N LEU A 5 -6.59 14.39 9.28
CA LEU A 5 -6.90 13.11 8.63
C LEU A 5 -6.06 11.97 9.21
N ALA A 6 -4.78 12.22 9.45
CA ALA A 6 -3.85 11.21 9.94
C ALA A 6 -2.74 11.81 10.79
N THR A 7 -2.23 11.04 11.75
CA THR A 7 -0.95 11.27 12.42
C THR A 7 -0.22 9.94 12.52
N PHE A 8 1.06 9.93 12.13
CA PHE A 8 1.86 8.71 12.09
C PHE A 8 3.34 9.01 12.34
N GLU A 9 4.06 7.96 12.71
CA GLU A 9 5.50 7.96 12.90
C GLU A 9 6.18 7.10 11.84
N VAL A 10 7.22 7.63 11.21
CA VAL A 10 8.11 6.91 10.30
C VAL A 10 9.54 7.37 10.54
N GLU A 11 10.48 6.41 10.66
CA GLU A 11 11.89 6.68 10.96
C GLU A 11 12.12 7.61 12.19
N GLY A 12 11.29 7.45 13.22
CA GLY A 12 11.37 8.27 14.45
C GLY A 12 10.88 9.72 14.30
N LYS A 13 10.34 10.10 13.14
CA LYS A 13 9.72 11.41 12.91
C LYS A 13 8.21 11.28 12.90
N ARG A 14 7.53 12.24 13.54
CA ARG A 14 6.07 12.32 13.57
C ARG A 14 5.57 13.31 12.52
N PHE A 15 4.54 12.89 11.79
CA PHE A 15 3.86 13.72 10.80
C PHE A 15 2.36 13.73 11.08
N SER A 16 1.72 14.88 10.81
CA SER A 16 0.27 15.03 10.83
C SER A 16 -0.18 15.60 9.49
N VAL A 17 -1.16 14.96 8.87
CA VAL A 17 -1.75 15.36 7.58
C VAL A 17 -3.16 15.87 7.81
N PHE A 18 -3.45 17.04 7.24
CA PHE A 18 -4.73 17.73 7.30
C PHE A 18 -5.27 17.96 5.90
N GLY A 19 -6.59 17.99 5.75
CA GLY A 19 -7.25 18.30 4.49
C GLY A 19 -8.70 17.83 4.49
N ALA A 20 -9.15 17.37 3.33
CA ALA A 20 -10.45 16.74 3.15
C ALA A 20 -10.33 15.59 2.14
N TYR A 21 -11.37 14.74 2.10
CA TYR A 21 -11.46 13.64 1.15
C TYR A 21 -12.92 13.30 0.85
N SER A 22 -13.15 12.68 -0.30
CA SER A 22 -14.37 11.92 -0.60
C SER A 22 -14.02 10.44 -0.66
N LEU A 23 -15.00 9.59 -0.32
CA LEU A 23 -14.89 8.16 -0.57
C LEU A 23 -15.59 7.88 -1.90
N GLU A 24 -14.80 7.50 -2.87
CA GLU A 24 -15.26 7.04 -4.17
C GLU A 24 -15.35 5.52 -4.17
N THR A 25 -16.03 4.96 -5.16
CA THR A 25 -16.20 3.51 -5.32
C THR A 25 -15.68 3.07 -6.67
N ILE A 26 -14.83 2.05 -6.67
CA ILE A 26 -14.41 1.33 -7.88
C ILE A 26 -15.03 -0.06 -7.88
N LYS A 27 -15.45 -0.53 -9.07
CA LYS A 27 -16.02 -1.87 -9.25
C LYS A 27 -14.96 -2.80 -9.81
N PHE A 28 -14.72 -3.92 -9.13
CA PHE A 28 -13.76 -4.93 -9.54
C PHE A 28 -14.30 -6.33 -9.20
N ASP A 29 -14.26 -7.27 -10.16
CA ASP A 29 -14.84 -8.63 -10.00
C ASP A 29 -16.26 -8.63 -9.41
N GLU A 30 -17.14 -7.76 -9.95
CA GLU A 30 -18.53 -7.58 -9.51
C GLU A 30 -18.72 -7.05 -8.07
N LYS A 31 -17.63 -6.71 -7.37
CA LYS A 31 -17.64 -6.14 -6.02
C LYS A 31 -17.33 -4.66 -6.06
N ASP A 32 -17.87 -3.94 -5.08
CA ASP A 32 -17.64 -2.52 -4.89
C ASP A 32 -16.56 -2.33 -3.81
N PHE A 33 -15.56 -1.53 -4.14
CA PHE A 33 -14.44 -1.19 -3.26
C PHE A 33 -14.37 0.31 -3.08
N ALA A 34 -14.38 0.77 -1.83
CA ALA A 34 -14.19 2.18 -1.54
C ALA A 34 -12.70 2.56 -1.61
N TYR A 35 -12.40 3.79 -2.02
CA TYR A 35 -11.08 4.40 -1.93
C TYR A 35 -11.20 5.91 -1.68
N PRO A 36 -10.22 6.56 -1.03
CA PRO A 36 -10.31 7.97 -0.72
C PRO A 36 -9.61 8.82 -1.79
N GLU A 37 -10.30 9.83 -2.30
CA GLU A 37 -9.68 10.90 -3.07
C GLU A 37 -9.42 12.11 -2.17
N PHE A 38 -8.15 12.47 -2.01
CA PHE A 38 -7.73 13.55 -1.13
C PHE A 38 -7.63 14.90 -1.84
N TYR A 39 -8.03 15.97 -1.15
CA TYR A 39 -7.91 17.33 -1.65
C TYR A 39 -7.63 18.33 -0.53
N ASP A 40 -7.12 19.50 -0.94
CA ASP A 40 -6.72 20.59 -0.04
C ASP A 40 -5.79 20.12 1.09
N LEU A 41 -4.82 19.27 0.76
CA LEU A 41 -3.90 18.69 1.72
C LEU A 41 -2.87 19.72 2.26
N SER A 42 -2.47 19.50 3.50
CA SER A 42 -1.33 20.16 4.14
C SER A 42 -0.77 19.22 5.20
N SER A 43 0.52 19.35 5.53
CA SER A 43 1.12 18.51 6.56
C SER A 43 2.01 19.32 7.49
N THR A 44 2.19 18.77 8.69
CA THR A 44 3.11 19.30 9.69
C THR A 44 3.99 18.18 10.22
N THR A 45 5.15 18.56 10.72
CA THR A 45 6.03 17.67 11.49
C THR A 45 6.43 18.36 12.79
N ILE A 46 6.94 17.59 13.75
CA ILE A 46 7.46 18.13 15.01
C ILE A 46 8.95 18.42 14.86
N LEU A 47 9.33 19.70 14.93
CA LEU A 47 10.71 20.16 14.97
C LEU A 47 10.91 21.01 16.22
N ASP A 48 11.90 20.65 17.04
CA ASP A 48 12.21 21.33 18.30
C ASP A 48 10.99 21.40 19.25
N GLY A 49 10.19 20.33 19.28
CA GLY A 49 8.98 20.23 20.10
C GLY A 49 7.79 21.07 19.62
N LYS A 50 7.88 21.72 18.45
CA LYS A 50 6.79 22.54 17.89
C LYS A 50 6.32 22.01 16.53
N PRO A 51 5.02 22.04 16.23
CA PRO A 51 4.52 21.78 14.89
C PRO A 51 5.07 22.82 13.90
N LYS A 52 5.62 22.36 12.79
CA LYS A 52 6.01 23.19 11.65
C LYS A 52 5.43 22.61 10.38
N ASN A 53 5.04 23.47 9.44
CA ASN A 53 4.62 23.04 8.11
C ASN A 53 5.70 22.18 7.48
N TYR A 54 5.29 21.06 6.91
CA TYR A 54 6.17 20.14 6.22
C TYR A 54 5.77 20.09 4.74
N LYS A 55 6.77 20.05 3.88
CA LYS A 55 6.61 19.75 2.46
C LYS A 55 7.51 18.56 2.15
N PRO A 56 6.97 17.47 1.58
CA PRO A 56 7.77 16.35 1.15
C PRO A 56 8.88 16.76 0.18
N SER A 57 9.97 16.02 0.23
CA SER A 57 11.14 16.21 -0.62
C SER A 57 11.53 14.88 -1.25
N GLY A 58 12.07 14.93 -2.46
CA GLY A 58 12.48 13.75 -3.23
C GLY A 58 11.56 13.53 -4.44
N SER A 59 11.87 12.48 -5.19
CA SER A 59 11.13 12.10 -6.38
C SER A 59 10.95 10.59 -6.44
N THR A 60 9.85 10.15 -7.03
CA THR A 60 9.64 8.78 -7.47
C THR A 60 10.62 8.40 -8.58
N PHE A 61 10.71 7.10 -8.90
CA PHE A 61 11.62 6.59 -9.93
C PHE A 61 11.32 7.14 -11.33
N ASP A 62 10.04 7.42 -11.63
CA ASP A 62 9.59 8.07 -12.88
C ASP A 62 9.78 9.60 -12.88
N GLY A 63 10.36 10.17 -11.82
CA GLY A 63 10.73 11.60 -11.74
C GLY A 63 9.65 12.53 -11.22
N ARG A 64 8.46 12.03 -10.83
CA ARG A 64 7.45 12.85 -10.16
C ARG A 64 7.94 13.25 -8.77
N SER A 65 7.75 14.53 -8.40
CA SER A 65 8.09 14.97 -7.04
C SER A 65 7.12 14.38 -6.03
N TYR A 66 7.64 13.91 -4.90
CA TYR A 66 6.78 13.49 -3.79
C TYR A 66 5.97 14.67 -3.26
N ASP A 67 4.71 14.41 -2.93
CA ASP A 67 3.81 15.37 -2.32
C ASP A 67 3.07 14.78 -1.11
N ILE A 68 2.13 15.56 -0.57
CA ILE A 68 1.42 15.21 0.66
C ILE A 68 0.43 14.07 0.42
N THR A 69 -0.06 13.90 -0.81
CA THR A 69 -0.90 12.77 -1.20
C THR A 69 -0.08 11.48 -1.06
N ASP A 70 1.17 11.46 -1.53
CA ASP A 70 2.05 10.30 -1.34
C ASP A 70 2.23 9.91 0.13
N MET A 71 2.34 10.90 1.02
CA MET A 71 2.48 10.65 2.45
C MET A 71 1.27 9.92 3.03
N ILE A 72 0.06 10.41 2.76
CA ILE A 72 -1.16 9.83 3.33
C ILE A 72 -1.55 8.53 2.63
N SER A 73 -1.37 8.43 1.31
CA SER A 73 -1.61 7.22 0.54
C SER A 73 -0.65 6.11 0.98
N GLY A 74 0.66 6.39 1.08
CA GLY A 74 1.64 5.43 1.57
C GLY A 74 1.37 4.97 3.01
N PHE A 75 0.94 5.89 3.88
CA PHE A 75 0.50 5.54 5.23
C PHE A 75 -0.70 4.58 5.21
N ILE A 76 -1.76 4.90 4.47
CA ILE A 76 -2.98 4.07 4.36
C ILE A 76 -2.66 2.68 3.80
N SER A 77 -1.87 2.59 2.73
CA SER A 77 -1.45 1.32 2.15
C SER A 77 -0.70 0.45 3.17
N ASP A 78 0.23 1.02 3.92
CA ASP A 78 0.95 0.31 4.98
C ASP A 78 0.03 -0.16 6.11
N GLN A 79 -1.04 0.61 6.39
CA GLN A 79 -2.04 0.14 7.33
C GLN A 79 -2.69 -1.15 6.82
N MET A 80 -2.93 -1.34 5.53
CA MET A 80 -3.50 -2.61 5.04
C MET A 80 -2.60 -3.82 5.32
N PHE A 81 -1.29 -3.61 5.44
CA PHE A 81 -0.31 -4.64 5.79
C PHE A 81 -0.04 -4.76 7.30
N GLY A 82 -0.68 -3.94 8.15
CA GLY A 82 -0.54 -4.05 9.59
C GLY A 82 0.64 -3.26 10.19
N GLU A 83 0.87 -2.02 9.73
CA GLU A 83 1.83 -1.07 10.32
C GLU A 83 3.29 -1.54 10.21
N LYS A 84 3.74 -1.90 9.01
CA LYS A 84 5.09 -2.42 8.78
C LYS A 84 6.14 -1.31 8.71
N VAL A 85 5.77 -0.19 8.12
CA VAL A 85 6.66 0.97 7.90
C VAL A 85 6.23 2.16 8.75
N TYR A 86 4.91 2.40 8.82
CA TYR A 86 4.34 3.55 9.51
C TYR A 86 3.62 3.10 10.76
N LYS A 87 4.05 3.65 11.89
CA LYS A 87 3.35 3.48 13.15
C LYS A 87 2.17 4.44 13.21
N LYS A 88 0.96 3.91 13.35
CA LYS A 88 -0.27 4.72 13.47
C LYS A 88 -0.33 5.38 14.84
N ILE A 89 -0.61 6.68 14.84
CA ILE A 89 -1.00 7.42 16.06
C ILE A 89 -2.47 7.80 15.98
N TYR A 90 -2.91 8.26 14.80
CA TYR A 90 -4.30 8.62 14.52
C TYR A 90 -4.58 8.41 13.04
N LEU A 91 -5.76 7.90 12.74
CA LEU A 91 -6.36 7.89 11.41
C LEU A 91 -7.84 8.18 11.62
N GLU A 92 -8.40 9.09 10.81
CA GLU A 92 -9.81 9.46 10.90
C GLU A 92 -10.72 8.23 10.77
N ASP A 93 -11.86 8.23 11.48
CA ASP A 93 -12.66 7.03 11.72
C ASP A 93 -13.12 6.35 10.43
N LYS A 94 -13.60 7.09 9.43
CA LYS A 94 -14.04 6.47 8.18
C LYS A 94 -12.87 5.93 7.35
N LEU A 95 -11.69 6.56 7.44
CA LEU A 95 -10.48 6.01 6.82
C LEU A 95 -9.98 4.76 7.57
N THR A 96 -10.19 4.69 8.88
CA THR A 96 -9.94 3.47 9.67
C THR A 96 -10.91 2.36 9.26
N ASP A 97 -12.20 2.65 9.16
CA ASP A 97 -13.22 1.70 8.69
C ASP A 97 -12.90 1.19 7.28
N LEU A 98 -12.44 2.08 6.40
CA LEU A 98 -11.96 1.73 5.06
C LEU A 98 -10.82 0.71 5.15
N VAL A 99 -9.74 1.00 5.86
CA VAL A 99 -8.60 0.08 6.04
C VAL A 99 -9.06 -1.27 6.60
N ASP A 100 -9.96 -1.26 7.58
CA ASP A 100 -10.47 -2.48 8.20
C ASP A 100 -11.32 -3.32 7.24
N GLN A 101 -11.99 -2.73 6.25
CA GLN A 101 -12.68 -3.48 5.19
C GLN A 101 -11.69 -4.26 4.32
N TYR A 102 -10.57 -3.65 3.94
CA TYR A 102 -9.52 -4.35 3.17
C TYR A 102 -8.88 -5.46 3.99
N ARG A 103 -8.58 -5.22 5.27
CA ARG A 103 -8.01 -6.22 6.19
C ARG A 103 -8.95 -7.40 6.50
N LYS A 104 -10.25 -7.29 6.25
CA LYS A 104 -11.22 -8.40 6.41
C LYS A 104 -11.27 -9.33 5.20
N ASN A 105 -10.88 -8.85 4.03
CA ASN A 105 -10.87 -9.63 2.81
C ASN A 105 -9.50 -10.28 2.63
N THR A 106 -9.30 -11.44 3.24
CA THR A 106 -7.99 -12.10 3.28
C THR A 106 -8.03 -13.54 2.78
N VAL A 107 -6.84 -14.06 2.45
CA VAL A 107 -6.57 -15.48 2.24
C VAL A 107 -5.55 -15.95 3.28
N ALA A 108 -5.82 -17.11 3.88
CA ALA A 108 -4.93 -17.70 4.87
C ALA A 108 -3.78 -18.43 4.18
N VAL A 109 -2.54 -17.94 4.37
CA VAL A 109 -1.32 -18.52 3.79
C VAL A 109 -0.31 -18.79 4.89
N LYS A 110 -0.02 -20.08 5.13
CA LYS A 110 0.86 -20.54 6.22
C LYS A 110 0.51 -19.96 7.60
N GLY A 111 -0.78 -19.75 7.88
CA GLY A 111 -1.26 -19.21 9.15
C GLY A 111 -1.16 -17.68 9.28
N ASN A 112 -0.81 -16.97 8.20
CA ASN A 112 -0.95 -15.52 8.11
C ASN A 112 -2.12 -15.16 7.21
N ASP A 113 -2.88 -14.14 7.61
CA ASP A 113 -3.95 -13.58 6.78
C ASP A 113 -3.35 -12.52 5.85
N ILE A 114 -3.41 -12.77 4.54
CA ILE A 114 -2.92 -11.87 3.50
C ILE A 114 -4.12 -11.21 2.83
N ALA A 115 -4.14 -9.89 2.75
CA ALA A 115 -5.23 -9.15 2.11
C ALA A 115 -5.33 -9.50 0.63
N THR A 116 -6.51 -9.90 0.16
CA THR A 116 -6.77 -10.26 -1.24
C THR A 116 -6.80 -9.03 -2.14
N TYR A 117 -7.16 -7.88 -1.57
CA TYR A 117 -7.18 -6.60 -2.26
C TYR A 117 -6.46 -5.56 -1.41
N ILE A 118 -5.76 -4.64 -2.05
CA ILE A 118 -5.07 -3.52 -1.40
C ILE A 118 -5.26 -2.26 -2.24
N LEU A 119 -5.13 -1.11 -1.57
CA LEU A 119 -4.96 0.17 -2.24
C LEU A 119 -3.49 0.56 -2.19
N TYR A 120 -2.90 0.93 -3.32
CA TYR A 120 -1.48 1.26 -3.40
C TYR A 120 -1.19 2.41 -4.36
N GLY A 121 -0.05 3.08 -4.15
CA GLY A 121 0.44 4.15 -5.00
C GLY A 121 -0.15 5.51 -4.66
N HIS A 122 0.16 6.51 -5.50
CA HIS A 122 -0.21 7.90 -5.29
C HIS A 122 -1.73 8.07 -5.19
N ASN A 123 -2.46 7.47 -6.13
CA ASN A 123 -3.92 7.58 -6.25
C ASN A 123 -4.68 6.53 -5.43
N LEU A 124 -3.98 5.67 -4.69
CA LEU A 124 -4.60 4.51 -4.01
C LEU A 124 -5.38 3.65 -5.00
N ASP A 125 -4.72 3.24 -6.08
CA ASP A 125 -5.30 2.34 -7.07
C ASP A 125 -5.54 0.96 -6.44
N LEU A 126 -6.60 0.28 -6.89
CA LEU A 126 -6.99 -1.03 -6.37
C LEU A 126 -6.18 -2.15 -7.04
N TYR A 127 -5.41 -2.89 -6.24
CA TYR A 127 -4.70 -4.08 -6.69
C TYR A 127 -5.28 -5.34 -6.07
N LYS A 128 -5.28 -6.43 -6.84
CA LYS A 128 -5.70 -7.77 -6.42
C LYS A 128 -4.49 -8.69 -6.26
N LEU A 129 -4.51 -9.50 -5.22
CA LEU A 129 -3.50 -10.54 -4.99
C LEU A 129 -3.65 -11.64 -6.05
N GLU A 130 -2.57 -11.92 -6.77
CA GLU A 130 -2.52 -12.96 -7.79
C GLU A 130 -1.79 -14.21 -7.29
N ILE A 131 -0.61 -14.01 -6.69
CA ILE A 131 0.28 -15.12 -6.30
C ILE A 131 0.97 -14.80 -4.97
N VAL A 132 1.08 -15.82 -4.12
CA VAL A 132 1.96 -15.81 -2.96
C VAL A 132 2.93 -16.97 -3.06
N THR A 133 4.21 -16.69 -2.93
CA THR A 133 5.29 -17.68 -2.91
C THR A 133 5.97 -17.71 -1.54
N THR A 134 7.03 -18.49 -1.41
CA THR A 134 7.86 -18.48 -0.19
C THR A 134 8.60 -17.17 0.01
N GLU A 135 8.86 -16.42 -1.06
CA GLU A 135 9.69 -15.21 -1.04
C GLU A 135 8.87 -13.94 -1.27
N TYR A 136 7.83 -14.00 -2.11
CA TYR A 136 7.15 -12.81 -2.62
C TYR A 136 5.62 -12.93 -2.67
N MET A 137 4.96 -11.78 -2.68
CA MET A 137 3.54 -11.63 -2.99
C MET A 137 3.41 -10.72 -4.20
N TYR A 138 2.61 -11.14 -5.17
CA TYR A 138 2.35 -10.40 -6.39
C TYR A 138 0.91 -9.91 -6.40
N TYR A 139 0.75 -8.60 -6.60
CA TYR A 139 -0.54 -7.94 -6.73
C TYR A 139 -0.63 -7.25 -8.09
N SER A 140 -1.76 -7.32 -8.79
CA SER A 140 -1.94 -6.65 -10.09
C SER A 140 -3.17 -5.76 -10.15
N ALA A 141 -3.11 -4.75 -11.01
CA ALA A 141 -4.19 -3.84 -11.35
C ALA A 141 -4.03 -3.44 -12.83
N ASP A 142 -4.99 -3.78 -13.70
CA ASP A 142 -4.90 -3.57 -15.15
C ASP A 142 -3.53 -4.00 -15.72
N ASP A 143 -2.73 -3.05 -16.21
CA ASP A 143 -1.38 -3.26 -16.77
C ASP A 143 -0.24 -3.08 -15.73
N SER A 144 -0.56 -2.99 -14.44
CA SER A 144 0.38 -2.74 -13.34
C SER A 144 0.51 -3.96 -12.45
N ILE A 145 1.73 -4.20 -11.95
CA ILE A 145 2.03 -5.28 -11.01
C ILE A 145 2.95 -4.77 -9.90
N LEU A 146 2.72 -5.24 -8.69
CA LEU A 146 3.51 -4.95 -7.51
C LEU A 146 4.09 -6.26 -6.98
N MET A 147 5.35 -6.20 -6.57
CA MET A 147 6.06 -7.31 -5.95
C MET A 147 6.43 -6.90 -4.53
N PHE A 148 5.85 -7.58 -3.56
CA PHE A 148 6.14 -7.40 -2.14
C PHE A 148 6.94 -8.58 -1.60
N ASN A 149 7.75 -8.35 -0.59
CA ASN A 149 8.39 -9.43 0.15
C ASN A 149 7.34 -10.16 1.01
N ALA A 150 7.27 -11.49 0.93
CA ALA A 150 6.28 -12.29 1.65
C ALA A 150 6.51 -12.33 3.17
N LYS A 151 7.70 -11.98 3.65
CA LYS A 151 8.05 -12.02 5.07
C LYS A 151 7.65 -10.74 5.81
N ASP A 152 7.95 -9.58 5.24
CA ASP A 152 7.75 -8.28 5.90
C ASP A 152 6.77 -7.34 5.18
N CYS A 153 6.23 -7.77 4.04
CA CYS A 153 5.27 -7.04 3.23
C CYS A 153 5.81 -5.69 2.71
N GLN A 154 7.13 -5.52 2.62
CA GLN A 154 7.71 -4.34 1.98
C GLN A 154 7.66 -4.45 0.47
N LEU A 155 7.39 -3.34 -0.22
CA LEU A 155 7.48 -3.29 -1.68
C LEU A 155 8.94 -3.49 -2.09
N ILE A 156 9.18 -4.47 -2.96
CA ILE A 156 10.49 -4.76 -3.56
C ILE A 156 10.62 -4.06 -4.91
N SER A 157 9.58 -4.15 -5.74
CA SER A 157 9.55 -3.55 -7.06
C SER A 157 8.11 -3.38 -7.56
N ASP A 158 7.97 -2.56 -8.58
CA ASP A 158 6.72 -2.32 -9.31
C ASP A 158 6.91 -2.48 -10.83
N ASN A 159 5.79 -2.63 -11.52
CA ASN A 159 5.63 -2.69 -12.98
C ASN A 159 6.70 -3.56 -13.65
N TYR A 160 7.43 -3.02 -14.63
CA TYR A 160 8.44 -3.73 -15.40
C TYR A 160 9.41 -4.57 -14.55
N PHE A 161 9.85 -4.05 -13.40
CA PHE A 161 10.77 -4.79 -12.54
C PHE A 161 10.06 -5.90 -11.73
N ALA A 162 8.80 -5.68 -11.34
CA ALA A 162 7.98 -6.73 -10.74
C ALA A 162 7.57 -7.82 -11.75
N GLU A 163 7.40 -7.50 -13.04
CA GLU A 163 7.20 -8.49 -14.10
C GLU A 163 8.44 -9.38 -14.26
N ILE A 164 9.64 -8.78 -14.31
CA ILE A 164 10.90 -9.55 -14.32
C ILE A 164 10.98 -10.43 -13.07
N GLY A 165 10.67 -9.87 -11.89
CA GLY A 165 10.65 -10.63 -10.64
C GLY A 165 9.70 -11.83 -10.69
N LEU A 166 8.51 -11.66 -11.28
CA LEU A 166 7.56 -12.76 -11.46
C LEU A 166 8.13 -13.87 -12.36
N TRP A 167 8.77 -13.52 -13.48
CA TRP A 167 9.46 -14.49 -14.34
C TRP A 167 10.59 -15.22 -13.60
N ASP A 168 11.39 -14.50 -12.81
CA ASP A 168 12.44 -15.09 -11.99
C ASP A 168 11.87 -16.05 -10.93
N SER A 169 10.76 -15.68 -10.29
CA SER A 169 10.02 -16.57 -9.38
C SER A 169 9.51 -17.83 -10.08
N MET A 170 8.99 -17.72 -11.31
CA MET A 170 8.54 -18.87 -12.09
C MET A 170 9.69 -19.84 -12.38
N GLU A 171 10.86 -19.34 -12.79
CA GLU A 171 12.04 -20.17 -13.00
C GLU A 171 12.56 -20.80 -11.69
N ALA A 172 12.57 -20.03 -10.59
CA ALA A 172 12.94 -20.53 -9.27
C ALA A 172 11.99 -21.64 -8.77
N ILE A 173 10.69 -21.54 -9.06
CA ILE A 173 9.68 -22.58 -8.76
C ILE A 173 9.94 -23.83 -9.60
N LYS A 174 10.20 -23.70 -10.91
CA LYS A 174 10.51 -24.83 -11.80
C LYS A 174 11.70 -25.64 -11.30
N VAL A 175 12.73 -24.99 -10.76
CA VAL A 175 13.93 -25.66 -10.21
C VAL A 175 13.85 -25.97 -8.70
N GLY A 176 12.71 -25.73 -8.06
CA GLY A 176 12.44 -26.10 -6.67
C GLY A 176 13.09 -25.22 -5.60
N LYS A 177 13.57 -24.02 -5.96
CA LYS A 177 14.15 -23.04 -5.02
C LYS A 177 13.08 -22.21 -4.31
N GLU A 178 11.94 -22.03 -4.96
CA GLU A 178 10.79 -21.26 -4.46
C GLU A 178 9.53 -22.13 -4.55
N LYS A 179 8.52 -21.86 -3.70
CA LYS A 179 7.26 -22.61 -3.72
C LYS A 179 6.07 -21.68 -3.75
N ILE A 180 5.08 -22.00 -4.58
CA ILE A 180 3.77 -21.36 -4.54
C ILE A 180 3.07 -21.79 -3.26
N LEU A 181 2.53 -20.81 -2.54
CA LEU A 181 1.75 -21.00 -1.32
C LEU A 181 0.27 -20.72 -1.54
N TRP A 182 -0.04 -19.81 -2.47
CA TRP A 182 -1.40 -19.46 -2.87
C TRP A 182 -1.39 -18.86 -4.28
N GLY A 183 -2.51 -19.00 -5.00
CA GLY A 183 -2.66 -18.51 -6.38
C GLY A 183 -2.20 -19.51 -7.43
N ASN A 184 -2.29 -19.10 -8.69
CA ASN A 184 -1.82 -19.87 -9.83
C ASN A 184 -0.84 -19.02 -10.64
N LEU A 185 0.19 -19.64 -11.21
CA LEU A 185 1.01 -18.95 -12.20
C LEU A 185 0.12 -18.56 -13.39
N PRO A 186 0.33 -17.38 -14.01
CA PRO A 186 -0.24 -17.11 -15.32
C PRO A 186 0.17 -18.26 -16.24
N MET A 187 -0.82 -18.94 -16.83
CA MET A 187 -0.55 -20.01 -17.80
C MET A 187 0.13 -19.38 -19.02
N GLU A 188 1.22 -20.02 -19.49
CA GLU A 188 1.90 -19.70 -20.76
C GLU A 188 0.93 -19.75 -21.96
#